data_AF-A0A1G9UH36-F1
#
_entry.id   AF-A0A1G9UH36-F1
#
_cell.length_a   1.000
_cell.length_b   1.000
_cell.length_c   1.000
_cell.angle_alpha   90.00
_cell.angle_beta   90.00
_cell.angle_gamma   90.00
#
_symmetry.space_group_name_H-M   'P 1'
#
loop_
_entity.id
_entity.type
_entity.pdbx_description
1 polymer ?
#
loop_
_entity_poly.entity_id
_entity_poly.type
_entity_poly.pdbx_seq_one_letter_code
_entity_poly.pdbx_strand_id
1 'polypeptide(L)'
;MIKKNNFKVIDSNYMADKTEGVYRYLERMRDIGSAVKYIVASAAYISNEYKANDDESIISKMVDRFACSESNIKTIVANNIDGILDISHTYSKEAILYYLCESYTKTFDKIGYMHNSSKSCIDLAISVLNINEKDIVADFGSGVGDFIISVANMKKPSILKGYEIDKDYLEMLKIRAELNNVKAEFELMNIPKEKKFDKIFSEVSLGNINGESDYLASEYESFKNKVPSVRSSMSPNWLFNNLIIEHLSEHGKAVVMMNIGSIEMLRDKEIREYFVKNGFIEAVIALPERLHTFTNTSYAMVVLSRGNKQVKMIDATNIYESGRRQNNLSKENINEIISLLEEYGDNSTSVVFDELEGNNYNLNPLNYLRKKIEFDNGDEFNKIIKNITRGAHIRADELYSLFSDEPTDIQYLTISDIEDGIISDDMQYLKEIEGRYERYCVKDRNIVISKNGTSIKHTIAEVLESKKILVSDNFYIIEIDENLANPYYIEAFLSSKIGSEVLQSTSTSGRINNIAVDELKKMCIPLPSLAEQNQIAEAYKAKLKQLKGLKKNLKIVKDELGMIFKI
;
A
#
# COMPACT_ATOMS: atom_id res chain seq x y z
N MET A 1 13.61 22.62 34.81
CA MET A 1 13.28 22.17 33.44
C MET A 1 11.87 21.62 33.42
N ILE A 2 11.00 22.15 32.55
CA ILE A 2 9.66 21.59 32.32
C ILE A 2 9.85 20.42 31.35
N LYS A 3 9.58 19.18 31.80
CA LYS A 3 9.72 17.95 31.00
C LYS A 3 8.37 17.53 30.40
N LYS A 4 8.35 16.62 29.42
CA LYS A 4 7.12 16.04 28.86
C LYS A 4 6.10 15.59 29.93
N ASN A 5 6.58 15.00 31.02
CA ASN A 5 5.76 14.57 32.15
C ASN A 5 5.04 15.70 32.90
N ASN A 6 5.48 16.96 32.75
CA ASN A 6 4.87 18.12 33.39
C ASN A 6 3.63 18.64 32.64
N PHE A 7 3.41 18.20 31.39
CA PHE A 7 2.23 18.62 30.60
C PHE A 7 0.95 17.88 30.99
N LYS A 8 1.03 16.70 31.64
CA LYS A 8 -0.14 15.99 32.16
C LYS A 8 -0.92 16.79 33.23
N VAL A 9 -0.33 17.85 33.77
CA VAL A 9 -0.89 18.71 34.82
C VAL A 9 -1.55 19.98 34.24
N ILE A 10 -1.37 20.26 32.95
CA ILE A 10 -1.86 21.47 32.28
C ILE A 10 -3.07 21.12 31.43
N ASP A 11 -4.13 21.94 31.49
CA ASP A 11 -5.35 21.76 30.68
C ASP A 11 -5.01 21.66 29.18
N SER A 12 -5.24 20.47 28.62
CA SER A 12 -4.94 20.13 27.23
C SER A 12 -5.69 21.00 26.23
N ASN A 13 -6.89 21.47 26.58
CA ASN A 13 -7.68 22.33 25.69
C ASN A 13 -7.13 23.75 25.62
N TYR A 14 -6.65 24.28 26.76
CA TYR A 14 -6.02 25.60 26.82
C TYR A 14 -4.69 25.66 26.07
N MET A 15 -3.88 24.60 26.15
CA MET A 15 -2.61 24.53 25.42
C MET A 15 -2.80 24.24 23.93
N ALA A 16 -3.87 23.53 23.53
CA ALA A 16 -4.19 23.29 22.13
C ALA A 16 -4.35 24.60 21.34
N ASP A 17 -5.08 25.59 21.87
CA ASP A 17 -5.28 26.88 21.21
C ASP A 17 -3.99 27.69 21.07
N LYS A 18 -3.10 27.64 22.07
CA LYS A 18 -1.80 28.35 22.00
C LYS A 18 -0.80 27.68 21.06
N THR A 19 -0.84 26.35 20.95
CA THR A 19 0.03 25.59 20.03
C THR A 19 -0.40 25.71 18.57
N GLU A 20 -1.68 25.98 18.33
CA GLU A 20 -2.22 26.27 17.00
C GLU A 20 -1.56 27.51 16.38
N GLY A 21 -1.16 28.49 17.19
CA GLY A 21 -0.40 29.65 16.73
C GLY A 21 0.98 29.27 16.17
N VAL A 22 1.75 28.48 16.93
CA VAL A 22 3.08 27.98 16.51
C VAL A 22 2.96 27.17 15.21
N TYR A 23 1.99 26.26 15.15
CA TYR A 23 1.70 25.46 13.96
C TYR A 23 1.40 26.35 12.74
N ARG A 24 0.45 27.29 12.86
CA ARG A 24 0.08 28.20 11.77
C ARG A 24 1.23 29.08 11.32
N TYR A 25 2.12 29.45 12.23
CA TYR A 25 3.33 30.18 11.89
C TYR A 25 4.23 29.36 10.97
N LEU A 26 4.58 28.15 11.42
CA LEU A 26 5.45 27.24 10.67
C LEU A 26 4.85 26.85 9.31
N GLU A 27 3.52 26.74 9.22
CA GLU A 27 2.84 26.48 7.94
C GLU A 27 2.89 27.64 6.95
N ARG A 28 3.12 28.88 7.42
CA ARG A 28 3.34 30.04 6.55
C ARG A 28 4.76 30.09 6.00
N MET A 29 5.71 29.38 6.61
CA MET A 29 7.04 29.18 6.04
C MET A 29 6.91 28.22 4.84
N ARG A 30 6.80 28.81 3.65
CA ARG A 30 6.72 28.06 2.39
C ARG A 30 8.10 27.52 2.00
N ASP A 31 8.11 26.47 1.20
CA ASP A 31 9.31 25.90 0.58
C ASP A 31 10.37 25.30 1.54
N ILE A 32 9.98 25.03 2.80
CA ILE A 32 10.80 24.28 3.76
C ILE A 32 10.12 22.99 4.20
N GLY A 33 10.90 21.92 4.33
CA GLY A 33 10.45 20.59 4.73
C GLY A 33 10.00 20.51 6.19
N SER A 34 9.23 19.47 6.54
CA SER A 34 8.67 19.33 7.89
C SER A 34 9.74 19.10 8.98
N ALA A 35 10.84 18.40 8.65
CA ALA A 35 11.98 18.28 9.56
C ALA A 35 12.64 19.64 9.84
N VAL A 36 12.86 20.46 8.81
CA VAL A 36 13.38 21.83 8.94
C VAL A 36 12.45 22.70 9.80
N LYS A 37 11.13 22.65 9.57
CA LYS A 37 10.14 23.34 10.42
C LYS A 37 10.25 22.91 11.89
N TYR A 38 10.45 21.63 12.14
CA TYR A 38 10.63 21.10 13.50
C TYR A 38 11.93 21.62 14.14
N ILE A 39 13.03 21.66 13.38
CA ILE A 39 14.32 22.21 13.84
C ILE A 39 14.19 23.71 14.15
N VAL A 40 13.49 24.48 13.30
CA VAL A 40 13.19 25.90 13.53
C VAL A 40 12.38 26.11 14.82
N ALA A 41 11.34 25.32 15.04
CA ALA A 41 10.57 25.37 16.29
C ALA A 41 11.43 25.02 17.52
N SER A 42 12.36 24.09 17.36
CA SER A 42 13.30 23.67 18.40
C SER A 42 14.32 24.77 18.71
N ALA A 43 14.83 25.46 17.69
CA ALA A 43 15.68 26.62 17.83
C ALA A 43 14.96 27.78 18.54
N ALA A 44 13.67 28.00 18.23
CA ALA A 44 12.85 29.01 18.91
C ALA A 44 12.63 28.68 20.39
N TYR A 45 12.48 27.39 20.72
CA TYR A 45 12.44 26.93 22.10
C TYR A 45 13.75 27.20 22.84
N ILE A 46 14.90 26.92 22.21
CA ILE A 46 16.23 27.22 22.75
C ILE A 46 16.41 28.73 22.97
N SER A 47 16.07 29.55 21.97
CA SER A 47 16.13 31.01 22.07
C SER A 47 15.31 31.52 23.26
N ASN A 48 14.06 31.04 23.40
CA ASN A 48 13.19 31.45 24.50
C ASN A 48 13.73 31.02 25.87
N GLU A 49 14.22 29.77 25.99
CA GLU A 49 14.69 29.19 27.25
C GLU A 49 16.01 29.79 27.73
N TYR A 50 16.97 29.98 26.84
CA TYR A 50 18.32 30.43 27.18
C TYR A 50 18.55 31.93 26.93
N LYS A 51 17.55 32.66 26.40
CA LYS A 51 17.68 34.06 25.99
C LYS A 51 18.80 34.27 24.96
N ALA A 52 18.95 33.30 24.07
CA ALA A 52 19.87 33.33 22.94
C ALA A 52 19.20 34.07 21.77
N ASN A 53 19.82 35.15 21.27
CA ASN A 53 19.20 36.10 20.34
C ASN A 53 19.93 36.22 19.00
N ASP A 54 20.90 35.35 18.76
CA ASP A 54 21.72 35.29 17.55
C ASP A 54 21.89 33.82 17.13
N ASP A 55 22.23 33.58 15.87
CA ASP A 55 22.35 32.24 15.30
C ASP A 55 23.47 31.43 15.96
N GLU A 56 24.65 32.00 16.20
CA GLU A 56 25.77 31.33 16.85
C GLU A 56 25.42 30.78 18.24
N SER A 57 24.81 31.62 19.09
CA SER A 57 24.43 31.21 20.45
C SER A 57 23.30 30.18 20.47
N ILE A 58 22.34 30.28 19.56
CA ILE A 58 21.27 29.29 19.39
C ILE A 58 21.84 27.94 18.93
N ILE A 59 22.69 27.95 17.91
CA ILE A 59 23.35 26.75 17.36
C ILE A 59 24.15 26.04 18.46
N SER A 60 25.01 26.78 19.17
CA SER A 60 25.82 26.22 20.27
C SER A 60 24.95 25.54 21.33
N LYS A 61 23.83 26.17 21.73
CA LYS A 61 22.91 25.57 22.70
C LYS A 61 22.13 24.37 22.17
N MET A 62 21.82 24.34 20.88
CA MET A 62 21.22 23.16 20.24
C MET A 62 22.20 21.98 20.20
N VAL A 63 23.46 22.22 19.86
CA VAL A 63 24.52 21.20 19.89
C VAL A 63 24.69 20.65 21.31
N ASP A 64 24.83 21.51 22.31
CA ASP A 64 25.01 21.11 23.71
C ASP A 64 23.82 20.32 24.25
N ARG A 65 22.60 20.76 23.94
CA ARG A 65 21.38 20.18 24.53
C ARG A 65 20.90 18.93 23.81
N PHE A 66 20.86 18.98 22.48
CA PHE A 66 20.21 17.96 21.65
C PHE A 66 21.23 17.07 20.94
N ALA A 67 22.53 17.27 21.16
CA ALA A 67 23.60 16.58 20.44
C ALA A 67 23.49 16.72 18.91
N CYS A 68 22.95 17.85 18.46
CA CYS A 68 22.81 18.13 17.03
C CYS A 68 24.17 18.29 16.36
N SER A 69 24.26 17.95 15.07
CA SER A 69 25.44 18.28 14.27
C SER A 69 25.44 19.75 13.90
N GLU A 70 26.45 20.52 14.34
CA GLU A 70 26.59 21.94 14.02
C GLU A 70 26.51 22.18 12.52
N SER A 71 27.23 21.38 11.71
CA SER A 71 27.26 21.54 10.26
C SER A 71 25.90 21.32 9.60
N ASN A 72 25.04 20.48 10.19
CA ASN A 72 23.72 20.18 9.64
C ASN A 72 22.72 21.31 9.97
N ILE A 73 22.77 21.85 11.19
CA ILE A 73 21.79 22.85 11.63
C ILE A 73 22.20 24.30 11.31
N LYS A 74 23.47 24.57 11.05
CA LYS A 74 24.00 25.93 10.87
C LYS A 74 23.25 26.73 9.80
N THR A 75 23.12 26.17 8.60
CA THR A 75 22.42 26.83 7.49
C THR A 75 20.93 26.96 7.76
N ILE A 76 20.32 25.96 8.41
CA ILE A 76 18.90 26.00 8.77
C ILE A 76 18.62 27.15 9.74
N VAL A 77 19.40 27.26 10.81
CA VAL A 77 19.21 28.31 11.83
C VAL A 77 19.49 29.69 11.23
N ALA A 78 20.62 29.86 10.54
CA ALA A 78 21.00 31.15 9.95
C ALA A 78 19.95 31.66 8.94
N ASN A 79 19.45 30.80 8.06
CA ASN A 79 18.46 31.18 7.05
C ASN A 79 17.07 31.49 7.63
N ASN A 80 16.80 31.08 8.87
CA ASN A 80 15.48 31.21 9.50
C ASN A 80 15.53 32.01 10.81
N ILE A 81 16.62 32.74 11.09
CA ILE A 81 16.83 33.41 12.38
C ILE A 81 15.70 34.38 12.74
N ASP A 82 15.21 35.18 11.79
CA ASP A 82 14.11 36.12 12.03
C ASP A 82 12.83 35.39 12.46
N GLY A 83 12.50 34.28 11.78
CA GLY A 83 11.34 33.45 12.11
C GLY A 83 11.51 32.73 13.46
N ILE A 84 12.73 32.28 13.77
CA ILE A 84 13.07 31.67 15.06
C ILE A 84 12.84 32.68 16.21
N LEU A 85 13.36 33.89 16.07
CA LEU A 85 13.23 34.94 17.08
C LEU A 85 11.77 35.38 17.22
N ASP A 86 11.04 35.55 16.12
CA ASP A 86 9.62 35.92 16.15
C ASP A 86 8.77 34.86 16.88
N ILE A 87 8.96 33.57 16.57
CA ILE A 87 8.29 32.48 17.32
C ILE A 87 8.68 32.54 18.80
N SER A 88 9.96 32.74 19.11
CA SER A 88 10.47 32.75 20.49
C SER A 88 9.91 33.90 21.32
N HIS A 89 9.67 35.07 20.72
CA HIS A 89 9.15 36.26 21.40
C HIS A 89 7.62 36.25 21.46
N THR A 90 6.97 35.71 20.44
CA THR A 90 5.51 35.69 20.32
C THR A 90 4.86 34.61 21.19
N TYR A 91 5.47 33.42 21.28
CA TYR A 91 4.89 32.27 21.97
C TYR A 91 5.64 31.94 23.25
N SER A 92 4.92 31.45 24.26
CA SER A 92 5.55 31.01 25.50
C SER A 92 6.37 29.73 25.27
N LYS A 93 7.42 29.55 26.07
CA LYS A 93 8.24 28.34 26.08
C LYS A 93 7.41 27.06 26.16
N GLU A 94 6.38 27.06 27.00
CA GLU A 94 5.49 25.92 27.23
C GLU A 94 4.66 25.61 25.98
N ALA A 95 4.21 26.63 25.24
CA ALA A 95 3.48 26.43 23.99
C ALA A 95 4.36 25.84 22.89
N ILE A 96 5.60 26.34 22.74
CA ILE A 96 6.56 25.80 21.77
C ILE A 96 6.92 24.36 22.14
N LEU A 97 7.22 24.09 23.41
CA LEU A 97 7.57 22.75 23.88
C LEU A 97 6.41 21.75 23.73
N TYR A 98 5.17 22.19 23.97
CA TYR A 98 3.99 21.35 23.73
C TYR A 98 3.83 21.04 22.24
N TYR A 99 4.05 22.03 21.36
CA TYR A 99 4.05 21.78 19.91
C TYR A 99 5.07 20.69 19.53
N LEU A 100 6.31 20.81 20.03
CA LEU A 100 7.38 19.86 19.76
C LEU A 100 7.08 18.44 20.28
N CYS A 101 6.35 18.31 21.40
CA CYS A 101 6.05 17.02 22.03
C CYS A 101 4.79 16.33 21.48
N GLU A 102 3.73 17.09 21.21
CA GLU A 102 2.36 16.56 21.05
C GLU A 102 1.69 16.99 19.74
N SER A 103 1.96 18.20 19.22
CA SER A 103 1.24 18.75 18.06
C SER A 103 2.04 18.72 16.75
N TYR A 104 3.29 18.24 16.77
CA TYR A 104 4.17 18.26 15.61
C TYR A 104 3.56 17.51 14.43
N THR A 105 2.86 16.39 14.67
CA THR A 105 2.22 15.54 13.64
C THR A 105 1.30 16.31 12.69
N LYS A 106 0.65 17.39 13.16
CA LYS A 106 -0.17 18.28 12.31
C LYS A 106 0.62 18.91 11.13
N THR A 107 1.93 19.10 11.29
CA THR A 107 2.85 19.60 10.26
C THR A 107 3.33 18.51 9.30
N PHE A 108 3.17 17.24 9.68
CA PHE A 108 3.57 16.09 8.87
C PHE A 108 2.38 15.49 8.10
N ASP A 109 1.15 15.65 8.58
CA ASP A 109 -0.06 15.07 7.97
C ASP A 109 -0.47 15.69 6.61
N LYS A 110 0.08 16.85 6.21
CA LYS A 110 -0.33 17.57 4.97
C LYS A 110 0.61 17.41 3.79
N ILE A 111 1.87 17.12 4.03
CA ILE A 111 2.88 16.98 2.97
C ILE A 111 3.22 15.51 2.97
N GLY A 112 2.69 14.76 1.99
CA GLY A 112 2.64 13.29 1.94
C GLY A 112 4.00 12.57 1.94
N TYR A 113 4.75 12.73 3.03
CA TYR A 113 6.05 12.11 3.24
C TYR A 113 5.93 10.97 4.26
N MET A 114 6.62 9.89 3.91
CA MET A 114 6.39 8.51 4.32
C MET A 114 7.23 8.14 5.55
N HIS A 115 7.20 8.97 6.60
CA HIS A 115 8.13 8.84 7.74
C HIS A 115 7.46 8.66 9.10
N ASN A 116 6.14 8.42 9.14
CA ASN A 116 5.42 8.20 10.40
C ASN A 116 4.60 6.91 10.34
N SER A 117 5.15 5.86 10.95
CA SER A 117 4.44 4.61 11.23
C SER A 117 3.30 4.88 12.20
N SER A 118 2.11 4.32 11.96
CA SER A 118 1.04 4.44 12.94
C SER A 118 1.44 3.77 14.26
N LYS A 119 0.96 4.30 15.39
CA LYS A 119 1.31 3.78 16.71
C LYS A 119 0.97 2.29 16.86
N SER A 120 -0.15 1.86 16.29
CA SER A 120 -0.60 0.46 16.31
C SER A 120 0.28 -0.44 15.43
N CYS A 121 0.78 0.03 14.28
CA CYS A 121 1.78 -0.70 13.50
C CYS A 121 3.10 -0.87 14.28
N ILE A 122 3.56 0.16 14.99
CA ILE A 122 4.74 0.08 15.85
C ILE A 122 4.53 -0.93 16.99
N ASP A 123 3.37 -0.90 17.66
CA ASP A 123 3.08 -1.86 18.73
C ASP A 123 3.06 -3.31 18.24
N LEU A 124 2.51 -3.54 17.05
CA LEU A 124 2.58 -4.85 16.40
C LEU A 124 4.04 -5.22 16.09
N ALA A 125 4.83 -4.32 15.48
CA ALA A 125 6.23 -4.59 15.15
C ALA A 125 7.08 -4.92 16.39
N ILE A 126 6.90 -4.19 17.50
CA ILE A 126 7.56 -4.47 18.79
C ILE A 126 7.16 -5.85 19.32
N SER A 127 5.90 -6.24 19.17
CA SER A 127 5.38 -7.53 19.61
C SER A 127 5.95 -8.68 18.76
N VAL A 128 6.00 -8.52 17.44
CA VAL A 128 6.57 -9.50 16.50
C VAL A 128 8.08 -9.67 16.70
N LEU A 129 8.81 -8.57 16.92
CA LEU A 129 10.24 -8.61 17.21
C LEU A 129 10.54 -9.32 18.54
N ASN A 130 9.60 -9.27 19.49
CA ASN A 130 9.76 -9.81 20.84
C ASN A 130 11.07 -9.33 21.50
N ILE A 131 11.22 -8.00 21.58
CA ILE A 131 12.43 -7.32 22.09
C ILE A 131 12.59 -7.55 23.60
N ASN A 132 13.80 -7.92 24.00
CA ASN A 132 14.24 -8.13 25.38
C ASN A 132 15.32 -7.13 25.81
N GLU A 133 15.54 -7.02 27.12
CA GLU A 133 16.54 -6.10 27.70
C GLU A 133 17.98 -6.38 27.25
N LYS A 134 18.31 -7.60 26.81
CA LYS A 134 19.66 -7.97 26.37
C LYS A 134 19.90 -7.75 24.88
N ASP A 135 18.86 -7.46 24.12
CA ASP A 135 18.96 -7.37 22.67
C ASP A 135 19.74 -6.11 22.27
N ILE A 136 20.45 -6.19 21.15
CA ILE A 136 20.96 -5.04 20.41
C ILE A 136 19.92 -4.70 19.33
N VAL A 137 19.26 -3.56 19.49
CA VAL A 137 18.12 -3.15 18.66
C VAL A 137 18.50 -2.00 17.75
N ALA A 138 18.12 -2.08 16.49
CA ALA A 138 18.24 -0.99 15.53
C ALA A 138 16.94 -0.64 14.81
N ASP A 139 16.83 0.63 14.42
CA ASP A 139 15.79 1.16 13.55
C ASP A 139 16.45 1.75 12.30
N PHE A 140 16.20 1.15 11.14
CA PHE A 140 16.82 1.56 9.88
C PHE A 140 15.84 2.42 9.07
N GLY A 141 16.24 3.67 8.81
CA GLY A 141 15.37 4.73 8.32
C GLY A 141 14.40 5.20 9.40
N SER A 142 14.95 5.59 10.56
CA SER A 142 14.18 5.88 11.78
C SER A 142 13.16 7.01 11.65
N GLY A 143 13.28 7.84 10.61
CA GLY A 143 12.40 8.97 10.32
C GLY A 143 12.29 9.90 11.52
N VAL A 144 11.06 10.04 12.03
CA VAL A 144 10.78 10.91 13.18
C VAL A 144 11.01 10.21 14.54
N GLY A 145 11.40 8.93 14.57
CA GLY A 145 11.82 8.21 15.77
C GLY A 145 10.75 7.49 16.57
N ASP A 146 9.54 7.32 16.04
CA ASP A 146 8.42 6.80 16.83
C ASP A 146 8.62 5.35 17.29
N PHE A 147 9.31 4.51 16.50
CA PHE A 147 9.71 3.18 16.93
C PHE A 147 10.76 3.22 18.05
N ILE A 148 11.88 3.93 17.85
CA ILE A 148 12.94 4.10 18.87
C ILE A 148 12.36 4.61 20.19
N ILE A 149 11.53 5.65 20.16
CA ILE A 149 10.91 6.24 21.35
C ILE A 149 9.98 5.22 22.03
N SER A 150 9.22 4.44 21.25
CA SER A 150 8.33 3.41 21.80
C SER A 150 9.12 2.28 22.47
N VAL A 151 10.17 1.76 21.82
CA VAL A 151 11.05 0.71 22.36
C VAL A 151 11.76 1.16 23.63
N ALA A 152 12.31 2.37 23.64
CA ALA A 152 12.98 2.93 24.81
C ALA A 152 12.06 3.05 26.04
N ASN A 153 10.78 3.35 25.81
CA ASN A 153 9.80 3.47 26.89
C ASN A 153 9.26 2.12 27.37
N MET A 154 9.06 1.16 26.46
CA MET A 154 8.36 -0.10 26.73
C MET A 154 9.29 -1.25 27.10
N LYS A 155 10.47 -1.35 26.46
CA LYS A 155 11.32 -2.56 26.47
C LYS A 155 12.72 -2.32 27.04
N LYS A 156 13.27 -1.11 26.89
CA LYS A 156 14.58 -0.70 27.43
C LYS A 156 15.72 -1.71 27.13
N PRO A 157 15.98 -1.99 25.84
CA PRO A 157 17.07 -2.88 25.46
C PRO A 157 18.44 -2.31 25.87
N SER A 158 19.44 -3.20 25.92
CA SER A 158 20.80 -2.87 26.32
C SER A 158 21.45 -1.82 25.43
N ILE A 159 21.19 -1.93 24.12
CA ILE A 159 21.66 -1.02 23.09
C ILE A 159 20.48 -0.73 22.15
N LEU A 160 20.27 0.55 21.88
CA LEU A 160 19.24 1.05 20.97
C LEU A 160 19.87 2.04 20.01
N LYS A 161 19.80 1.77 18.69
CA LYS A 161 20.40 2.60 17.66
C LYS A 161 19.39 3.01 16.60
N GLY A 162 19.37 4.29 16.23
CA GLY A 162 18.63 4.79 15.07
C GLY A 162 19.60 5.16 13.94
N TYR A 163 19.32 4.64 12.75
CA TYR A 163 20.04 4.95 11.52
C TYR A 163 19.11 5.71 10.59
N GLU A 164 19.46 6.94 10.22
CA GLU A 164 18.62 7.78 9.37
C GLU A 164 19.32 8.14 8.06
N ILE A 165 18.57 8.16 6.96
CA ILE A 165 19.08 8.42 5.61
C ILE A 165 19.18 9.94 5.37
N ASP A 166 18.20 10.69 5.87
CA ASP A 166 18.11 12.14 5.70
C ASP A 166 18.70 12.91 6.90
N LYS A 167 19.59 13.86 6.61
CA LYS A 167 20.31 14.61 7.65
C LYS A 167 19.38 15.46 8.51
N ASP A 168 18.32 16.03 7.95
CA ASP A 168 17.39 16.89 8.69
C ASP A 168 16.50 16.04 9.60
N TYR A 169 16.05 14.87 9.14
CA TYR A 169 15.35 13.92 9.98
C TYR A 169 16.23 13.35 11.09
N LEU A 170 17.53 13.14 10.84
CA LEU A 170 18.48 12.72 11.88
C LEU A 170 18.57 13.77 13.00
N GLU A 171 18.64 15.07 12.66
CA GLU A 171 18.67 16.12 13.68
C GLU A 171 17.33 16.22 14.42
N MET A 172 16.20 16.09 13.71
CA MET A 172 14.87 16.02 14.34
C MET A 172 14.76 14.84 15.32
N LEU A 173 15.23 13.65 14.93
CA LEU A 173 15.23 12.44 15.74
C LEU A 173 15.99 12.64 17.06
N LYS A 174 17.18 13.24 17.01
CA LYS A 174 17.98 13.55 18.20
C LYS A 174 17.26 14.50 19.15
N ILE A 175 16.68 15.57 18.61
CA ILE A 175 15.89 16.53 19.40
C ILE A 175 14.71 15.81 20.07
N ARG A 176 13.96 15.02 19.30
CA ARG A 176 12.80 14.28 19.80
C ARG A 176 13.19 13.28 20.89
N ALA A 177 14.29 12.55 20.71
CA ALA A 177 14.80 11.61 21.69
C ALA A 177 15.12 12.31 23.01
N GLU A 178 15.84 13.43 22.98
CA GLU A 178 16.18 14.21 24.17
C GLU A 178 14.93 14.75 24.87
N LEU A 179 13.97 15.31 24.12
CA LEU A 179 12.70 15.80 24.68
C LEU A 179 11.88 14.70 25.35
N ASN A 180 12.02 13.44 24.89
CA ASN A 180 11.38 12.27 25.47
C ASN A 180 12.28 11.53 26.50
N ASN A 181 13.47 12.04 26.83
CA ASN A 181 14.46 11.40 27.71
C ASN A 181 14.84 9.98 27.26
N VAL A 182 14.95 9.77 25.96
CA VAL A 182 15.32 8.49 25.35
C VAL A 182 16.83 8.39 25.26
N LYS A 183 17.38 7.30 25.80
CA LYS A 183 18.80 6.95 25.66
C LYS A 183 18.97 6.01 24.48
N ALA A 184 19.48 6.54 23.38
CA ALA A 184 19.79 5.80 22.15
C ALA A 184 20.93 6.49 21.40
N GLU A 185 21.57 5.76 20.49
CA GLU A 185 22.61 6.29 19.60
C GLU A 185 22.02 6.57 18.22
N PHE A 186 22.38 7.70 17.60
CA PHE A 186 21.84 8.13 16.31
C PHE A 186 22.96 8.43 15.33
N GLU A 187 22.94 7.74 14.18
CA GLU A 187 23.95 7.86 13.13
C GLU A 187 23.27 8.08 11.77
N LEU A 188 23.94 8.79 10.85
CA LEU A 188 23.53 8.79 9.45
C LEU A 188 23.73 7.37 8.88
N MET A 189 22.91 6.97 7.89
CA MET A 189 22.96 5.65 7.27
C MET A 189 24.30 5.40 6.58
N ASN A 190 25.24 4.82 7.32
CA ASN A 190 26.54 4.34 6.87
C ASN A 190 27.04 3.30 7.87
N ILE A 191 26.47 2.11 7.80
CA ILE A 191 26.66 1.07 8.81
C ILE A 191 27.88 0.22 8.43
N PRO A 192 28.89 0.10 9.32
CA PRO A 192 30.01 -0.81 9.08
C PRO A 192 29.52 -2.26 9.00
N LYS A 193 30.02 -3.02 8.02
CA LYS A 193 29.56 -4.38 7.67
C LYS A 193 29.66 -5.39 8.83
N GLU A 194 30.58 -5.16 9.76
CA GLU A 194 30.80 -5.96 10.95
C GLU A 194 29.76 -5.74 12.05
N LYS A 195 29.02 -4.62 12.04
CA LYS A 195 27.96 -4.38 13.02
C LYS A 195 26.82 -5.37 12.79
N LYS A 196 26.37 -6.02 13.86
CA LYS A 196 25.23 -6.94 13.86
C LYS A 196 24.22 -6.53 14.92
N PHE A 197 22.95 -6.79 14.63
CA PHE A 197 21.83 -6.49 15.52
C PHE A 197 20.96 -7.73 15.71
N ASP A 198 20.40 -7.88 16.90
CA ASP A 198 19.48 -8.97 17.23
C ASP A 198 18.06 -8.67 16.75
N LYS A 199 17.70 -7.38 16.78
CA LYS A 199 16.37 -6.89 16.39
C LYS A 199 16.53 -5.68 15.47
N ILE A 200 15.90 -5.73 14.29
CA ILE A 200 15.89 -4.59 13.37
C ILE A 200 14.45 -4.27 12.98
N PHE A 201 14.04 -3.02 13.12
CA PHE A 201 12.82 -2.52 12.50
C PHE A 201 13.16 -1.64 11.29
N SER A 202 12.29 -1.63 10.30
CA SER A 202 12.38 -0.68 9.20
C SER A 202 11.04 -0.43 8.52
N GLU A 203 10.72 0.84 8.33
CA GLU A 203 9.65 1.31 7.45
C GLU A 203 10.21 2.43 6.56
N VAL A 204 11.08 2.06 5.63
CA VAL A 204 11.55 2.99 4.61
C VAL A 204 10.69 2.87 3.38
N SER A 205 10.17 4.00 2.90
CA SER A 205 9.61 4.04 1.56
C SER A 205 10.60 4.54 0.54
N LEU A 206 11.14 3.58 -0.20
CA LEU A 206 11.92 3.71 -1.43
C LEU A 206 11.09 4.31 -2.60
N GLY A 207 11.51 5.41 -3.23
CA GLY A 207 11.05 5.81 -4.57
C GLY A 207 11.55 4.85 -5.67
N ASN A 208 11.73 5.31 -6.91
CA ASN A 208 12.31 4.45 -7.95
C ASN A 208 13.85 4.51 -7.92
N ILE A 209 14.52 3.37 -8.18
CA ILE A 209 16.00 3.26 -8.20
C ILE A 209 16.64 4.33 -9.12
N ASN A 210 16.03 4.63 -10.26
CA ASN A 210 16.55 5.60 -11.23
C ASN A 210 16.33 7.09 -10.83
N GLY A 211 15.57 7.35 -9.77
CA GLY A 211 15.25 8.70 -9.29
C GLY A 211 15.84 9.02 -7.91
N GLU A 212 16.54 8.07 -7.29
CA GLU A 212 17.08 8.20 -5.94
C GLU A 212 18.59 7.99 -5.88
N SER A 213 19.19 8.60 -4.86
CA SER A 213 20.62 8.85 -4.61
C SER A 213 21.64 7.81 -5.13
N ASP A 214 22.87 8.27 -5.39
CA ASP A 214 24.04 7.44 -5.76
C ASP A 214 24.22 6.18 -4.89
N TYR A 215 23.78 6.24 -3.62
CA TYR A 215 23.79 5.12 -2.69
C TYR A 215 22.98 3.92 -3.21
N LEU A 216 21.71 4.11 -3.59
CA LEU A 216 20.84 3.02 -4.05
C LEU A 216 21.31 2.43 -5.39
N ALA A 217 21.89 3.26 -6.26
CA ALA A 217 22.51 2.78 -7.50
C ALA A 217 23.71 1.87 -7.21
N SER A 218 24.55 2.22 -6.23
CA SER A 218 25.70 1.40 -5.83
C SER A 218 25.28 0.08 -5.17
N GLU A 219 24.26 0.11 -4.30
CA GLU A 219 23.68 -1.09 -3.68
C GLU A 219 23.04 -2.01 -4.73
N TYR A 220 22.34 -1.44 -5.72
CA TYR A 220 21.78 -2.19 -6.83
C TYR A 220 22.86 -2.92 -7.63
N GLU A 221 23.94 -2.23 -8.03
CA GLU A 221 25.02 -2.88 -8.79
C GLU A 221 25.74 -3.96 -7.95
N SER A 222 25.96 -3.70 -6.66
CA SER A 222 26.47 -4.70 -5.71
C SER A 222 25.59 -5.95 -5.65
N PHE A 223 24.27 -5.76 -5.55
CA PHE A 223 23.30 -6.85 -5.48
C PHE A 223 23.16 -7.59 -6.82
N LYS A 224 23.18 -6.88 -7.94
CA LYS A 224 23.12 -7.47 -9.29
C LYS A 224 24.29 -8.41 -9.58
N ASN A 225 25.46 -8.14 -8.99
CA ASN A 225 26.58 -9.09 -9.05
C ASN A 225 26.30 -10.42 -8.33
N LYS A 226 25.44 -10.41 -7.31
CA LYS A 226 25.00 -11.63 -6.59
C LYS A 226 23.84 -12.32 -7.32
N VAL A 227 22.92 -11.54 -7.90
CA VAL A 227 21.73 -12.06 -8.60
C VAL A 227 21.60 -11.37 -9.97
N PRO A 228 22.28 -11.86 -11.03
CA PRO A 228 22.33 -11.18 -12.32
C PRO A 228 20.98 -11.01 -13.04
N SER A 229 19.97 -11.79 -12.66
CA SER A 229 18.62 -11.75 -13.25
C SER A 229 17.75 -10.62 -12.72
N VAL A 230 18.14 -9.93 -11.65
CA VAL A 230 17.35 -8.82 -11.11
C VAL A 230 17.33 -7.61 -12.04
N ARG A 231 16.20 -6.91 -12.02
CA ARG A 231 15.94 -5.76 -12.89
C ARG A 231 15.96 -4.47 -12.08
N SER A 232 16.41 -3.38 -12.67
CA SER A 232 16.41 -2.04 -12.05
C SER A 232 15.00 -1.47 -11.85
N SER A 233 13.98 -2.11 -12.44
CA SER A 233 12.56 -1.79 -12.21
C SER A 233 11.99 -2.37 -10.93
N MET A 234 12.75 -3.21 -10.21
CA MET A 234 12.29 -3.80 -8.95
C MET A 234 12.13 -2.72 -7.86
N SER A 235 11.36 -3.03 -6.84
CA SER A 235 11.19 -2.19 -5.66
C SER A 235 12.52 -2.06 -4.91
N PRO A 236 13.05 -0.83 -4.71
CA PRO A 236 14.29 -0.63 -3.95
C PRO A 236 14.16 -1.04 -2.47
N ASN A 237 12.95 -1.16 -1.93
CA ASN A 237 12.74 -1.73 -0.59
C ASN A 237 13.37 -3.12 -0.45
N TRP A 238 13.42 -3.94 -1.51
CA TRP A 238 14.10 -5.24 -1.42
C TRP A 238 15.63 -5.13 -1.35
N LEU A 239 16.23 -4.11 -1.97
CA LEU A 239 17.66 -3.81 -1.81
C LEU A 239 17.96 -3.38 -0.38
N PHE A 240 17.09 -2.55 0.18
CA PHE A 240 17.17 -2.15 1.58
C PHE A 240 17.00 -3.34 2.53
N ASN A 241 16.08 -4.26 2.23
CA ASN A 241 15.96 -5.52 2.98
C ASN A 241 17.23 -6.37 2.90
N ASN A 242 17.99 -6.32 1.79
CA ASN A 242 19.27 -7.01 1.71
C ASN A 242 20.29 -6.39 2.68
N LEU A 243 20.34 -5.06 2.80
CA LEU A 243 21.16 -4.38 3.81
C LEU A 243 20.79 -4.81 5.23
N ILE A 244 19.49 -4.94 5.52
CA ILE A 244 18.98 -5.44 6.81
C ILE A 244 19.47 -6.86 7.07
N ILE A 245 19.32 -7.77 6.10
CA ILE A 245 19.87 -9.13 6.21
C ILE A 245 21.38 -9.10 6.43
N GLU A 246 22.13 -8.23 5.76
CA GLU A 246 23.57 -8.12 5.96
C GLU A 246 23.96 -7.67 7.38
N HIS A 247 23.11 -6.93 8.09
CA HIS A 247 23.37 -6.47 9.46
C HIS A 247 22.60 -7.27 10.54
N LEU A 248 21.82 -8.28 10.14
CA LEU A 248 21.12 -9.14 11.07
C LEU A 248 22.06 -10.21 11.64
N SER A 249 22.05 -10.37 12.96
CA SER A 249 22.80 -11.45 13.64
C SER A 249 22.30 -12.84 13.20
N GLU A 250 23.06 -13.88 13.54
CA GLU A 250 22.75 -15.26 13.10
C GLU A 250 21.37 -15.73 13.58
N HIS A 251 20.97 -15.33 14.79
CA HIS A 251 19.66 -15.61 15.39
C HIS A 251 18.77 -14.37 15.48
N GLY A 252 19.13 -13.33 14.72
CA GLY A 252 18.40 -12.07 14.72
C GLY A 252 17.06 -12.19 14.02
N LYS A 253 16.16 -11.27 14.37
CA LYS A 253 14.85 -11.10 13.73
C LYS A 253 14.67 -9.65 13.30
N ALA A 254 14.24 -9.42 12.07
CA ALA A 254 13.86 -8.10 11.60
C ALA A 254 12.38 -8.06 11.20
N VAL A 255 11.79 -6.88 11.32
CA VAL A 255 10.43 -6.59 10.87
C VAL A 255 10.52 -5.43 9.89
N VAL A 256 10.05 -5.64 8.67
CA VAL A 256 10.05 -4.63 7.61
C VAL A 256 8.65 -4.41 7.07
N MET A 257 8.29 -3.15 6.84
CA MET A 257 7.01 -2.77 6.26
C MET A 257 7.13 -2.63 4.76
N MET A 258 6.28 -3.33 4.01
CA MET A 258 6.29 -3.33 2.55
C MET A 258 4.90 -3.08 1.98
N ASN A 259 4.81 -2.35 0.88
CA ASN A 259 3.56 -2.30 0.11
C ASN A 259 3.26 -3.68 -0.49
N ILE A 260 1.97 -4.02 -0.63
CA ILE A 260 1.54 -5.32 -1.20
C ILE A 260 2.16 -5.58 -2.58
N GLY A 261 2.27 -4.55 -3.43
CA GLY A 261 2.87 -4.67 -4.76
C GLY A 261 4.28 -5.28 -4.75
N SER A 262 5.15 -4.90 -3.80
CA SER A 262 6.53 -5.43 -3.74
C SER A 262 6.60 -6.92 -3.42
N ILE A 263 5.59 -7.43 -2.71
CA ILE A 263 5.56 -8.83 -2.29
C ILE A 263 4.86 -9.74 -3.31
N GLU A 264 4.14 -9.19 -4.30
CA GLU A 264 3.36 -9.99 -5.27
C GLU A 264 3.72 -9.78 -6.75
N MET A 265 4.16 -8.59 -7.16
CA MET A 265 4.32 -8.25 -8.58
C MET A 265 5.46 -9.05 -9.24
N LEU A 266 5.29 -9.41 -10.52
CA LEU A 266 6.28 -10.19 -11.27
C LEU A 266 7.63 -9.48 -11.44
N ARG A 267 7.66 -8.14 -11.41
CA ARG A 267 8.90 -7.36 -11.55
C ARG A 267 9.91 -7.61 -10.41
N ASP A 268 9.41 -8.10 -9.28
CA ASP A 268 10.14 -8.35 -8.03
C ASP A 268 10.35 -9.86 -7.81
N LYS A 269 9.98 -10.71 -8.78
CA LYS A 269 10.04 -12.18 -8.65
C LYS A 269 11.45 -12.66 -8.31
N GLU A 270 12.46 -12.21 -9.06
CA GLU A 270 13.82 -12.72 -8.96
C GLU A 270 14.47 -12.40 -7.61
N ILE A 271 14.17 -11.23 -7.02
CA ILE A 271 14.68 -10.89 -5.69
C ILE A 271 13.92 -11.64 -4.59
N ARG A 272 12.60 -11.83 -4.72
CA ARG A 272 11.84 -12.69 -3.77
C ARG A 272 12.33 -14.12 -3.80
N GLU A 273 12.58 -14.65 -4.99
CA GLU A 273 13.18 -15.98 -5.17
C GLU A 273 14.51 -16.10 -4.40
N TYR A 274 15.40 -15.11 -4.52
CA TYR A 274 16.65 -15.08 -3.77
C TYR A 274 16.41 -15.10 -2.24
N PHE A 275 15.52 -14.26 -1.72
CA PHE A 275 15.23 -14.21 -0.28
C PHE A 275 14.62 -15.53 0.23
N VAL A 276 13.68 -16.10 -0.52
CA VAL A 276 13.05 -17.38 -0.18
C VAL A 276 14.08 -18.51 -0.19
N LYS A 277 14.85 -18.68 -1.28
CA LYS A 277 15.82 -19.78 -1.41
C LYS A 277 16.94 -19.74 -0.36
N ASN A 278 17.28 -18.56 0.14
CA ASN A 278 18.25 -18.40 1.22
C ASN A 278 17.64 -18.51 2.63
N GLY A 279 16.34 -18.78 2.75
CA GLY A 279 15.64 -18.91 4.03
C GLY A 279 15.59 -17.61 4.82
N PHE A 280 15.57 -16.46 4.13
CA PHE A 280 15.62 -15.12 4.76
C PHE A 280 14.26 -14.59 5.22
N ILE A 281 13.17 -15.28 4.87
CA ILE A 281 11.81 -14.86 5.19
C ILE A 281 11.21 -15.88 6.16
N GLU A 282 10.82 -15.41 7.34
CA GLU A 282 10.14 -16.20 8.37
C GLU A 282 8.63 -16.17 8.17
N ALA A 283 8.09 -14.97 8.01
CA ALA A 283 6.65 -14.76 7.91
C ALA A 283 6.30 -13.53 7.06
N VAL A 284 5.09 -13.54 6.51
CA VAL A 284 4.45 -12.39 5.86
C VAL A 284 3.05 -12.22 6.40
N ILE A 285 2.76 -11.03 6.93
CA ILE A 285 1.48 -10.66 7.54
C ILE A 285 0.83 -9.61 6.66
N ALA A 286 -0.27 -9.95 5.98
CA ALA A 286 -1.08 -8.98 5.24
C ALA A 286 -1.87 -8.12 6.23
N LEU A 287 -1.65 -6.81 6.22
CA LEU A 287 -2.24 -5.90 7.21
C LEU A 287 -3.54 -5.27 6.70
N PRO A 288 -4.43 -4.84 7.62
CA PRO A 288 -5.59 -4.01 7.29
C PRO A 288 -5.24 -2.78 6.46
N GLU A 289 -6.14 -2.40 5.56
CA GLU A 289 -6.03 -1.12 4.86
C GLU A 289 -6.20 0.07 5.82
N ARG A 290 -5.77 1.25 5.39
CA ARG A 290 -5.98 2.53 6.11
C ARG A 290 -5.38 2.59 7.52
N LEU A 291 -4.36 1.79 7.82
CA LEU A 291 -3.58 1.90 9.07
C LEU A 291 -2.63 3.11 9.05
N HIS A 292 -2.05 3.43 7.90
CA HIS A 292 -1.10 4.53 7.75
C HIS A 292 -1.82 5.86 7.53
N THR A 293 -1.26 6.95 8.06
CA THR A 293 -1.91 8.27 7.96
C THR A 293 -1.78 8.92 6.59
N PHE A 294 -0.74 8.55 5.85
CA PHE A 294 -0.36 9.14 4.57
C PHE A 294 -0.88 8.34 3.35
N THR A 295 -1.42 7.14 3.55
CA THR A 295 -1.89 6.28 2.44
C THR A 295 -3.02 5.34 2.86
N ASN A 296 -3.98 5.16 1.95
CA ASN A 296 -5.03 4.15 2.11
C ASN A 296 -4.63 2.77 1.54
N THR A 297 -3.40 2.63 1.04
CA THR A 297 -2.93 1.39 0.41
C THR A 297 -2.70 0.30 1.45
N SER A 298 -2.97 -0.95 1.10
CA SER A 298 -2.62 -2.11 1.93
C SER A 298 -1.09 -2.31 2.00
N TYR A 299 -0.61 -2.69 3.18
CA TYR A 299 0.78 -3.04 3.46
C TYR A 299 0.85 -4.48 3.97
N ALA A 300 2.03 -5.05 3.89
CA ALA A 300 2.39 -6.26 4.60
C ALA A 300 3.56 -5.99 5.54
N MET A 301 3.53 -6.68 6.68
CA MET A 301 4.69 -6.79 7.56
C MET A 301 5.43 -8.08 7.21
N VAL A 302 6.68 -7.94 6.73
CA VAL A 302 7.54 -9.07 6.41
C VAL A 302 8.52 -9.28 7.57
N VAL A 303 8.53 -10.49 8.11
CA VAL A 303 9.44 -10.90 9.18
C VAL A 303 10.63 -11.60 8.53
N LEU A 304 11.81 -11.04 8.73
CA LEU A 304 13.06 -11.57 8.21
C LEU A 304 13.84 -12.24 9.34
N SER A 305 14.36 -13.44 9.06
CA SER A 305 15.30 -14.15 9.93
C SER A 305 16.13 -15.10 9.07
N ARG A 306 16.80 -16.10 9.65
CA ARG A 306 17.69 -17.00 8.89
C ARG A 306 17.31 -18.45 9.10
N GLY A 307 17.63 -19.29 8.12
CA GLY A 307 17.48 -20.75 8.21
C GLY A 307 16.03 -21.25 8.08
N ASN A 308 15.13 -20.40 7.60
CA ASN A 308 13.74 -20.78 7.34
C ASN A 308 13.65 -21.76 6.17
N LYS A 309 12.74 -22.74 6.27
CA LYS A 309 12.48 -23.75 5.23
C LYS A 309 11.09 -23.61 4.58
N GLN A 310 10.26 -22.78 5.18
CA GLN A 310 8.91 -22.45 4.77
C GLN A 310 8.65 -21.01 5.22
N VAL A 311 7.67 -20.36 4.59
CA VAL A 311 7.23 -19.01 4.96
C VAL A 311 5.86 -19.09 5.62
N LYS A 312 5.72 -18.52 6.81
CA LYS A 312 4.43 -18.39 7.50
C LYS A 312 3.62 -17.27 6.85
N MET A 313 2.45 -17.59 6.32
CA MET A 313 1.54 -16.65 5.67
C MET A 313 0.37 -16.35 6.60
N ILE A 314 0.13 -15.08 6.89
CA ILE A 314 -0.94 -14.63 7.79
C ILE A 314 -1.80 -13.58 7.12
N ASP A 315 -3.11 -13.79 7.10
CA ASP A 315 -4.10 -12.81 6.66
C ASP A 315 -4.68 -12.09 7.89
N ALA A 316 -4.19 -10.87 8.15
CA ALA A 316 -4.72 -10.00 9.19
C ALA A 316 -5.61 -8.89 8.63
N THR A 317 -5.99 -8.93 7.34
CA THR A 317 -6.65 -7.79 6.66
C THR A 317 -7.99 -7.40 7.29
N ASN A 318 -8.66 -8.34 7.97
CA ASN A 318 -9.92 -8.14 8.67
C ASN A 318 -9.79 -7.97 10.20
N ILE A 319 -8.56 -7.91 10.73
CA ILE A 319 -8.29 -7.83 12.17
C ILE A 319 -7.99 -6.38 12.55
N TYR A 320 -9.03 -5.55 12.74
CA TYR A 320 -8.88 -4.13 13.09
C TYR A 320 -10.15 -3.54 13.70
N GLU A 321 -9.99 -2.36 14.31
CA GLU A 321 -11.09 -1.45 14.66
C GLU A 321 -11.25 -0.38 13.58
N SER A 322 -12.45 -0.30 12.99
CA SER A 322 -12.76 0.69 11.95
C SER A 322 -12.87 2.10 12.55
N GLY A 323 -12.02 3.02 12.10
CA GLY A 323 -12.12 4.44 12.46
C GLY A 323 -12.61 5.31 11.30
N ARG A 324 -12.98 6.56 11.60
CA ARG A 324 -13.53 7.50 10.59
C ARG A 324 -12.55 7.78 9.46
N ARG A 325 -11.27 8.00 9.78
CA ARG A 325 -10.22 8.32 8.80
C ARG A 325 -9.25 7.17 8.60
N GLN A 326 -8.84 6.53 9.69
CA GLN A 326 -7.88 5.43 9.72
C GLN A 326 -8.46 4.26 10.50
N ASN A 327 -8.02 3.06 10.14
CA ASN A 327 -8.21 1.88 10.96
C ASN A 327 -7.14 1.84 12.06
N ASN A 328 -7.41 1.08 13.11
CA ASN A 328 -6.47 0.91 14.21
C ASN A 328 -6.39 -0.57 14.64
N LEU A 329 -5.25 -0.99 15.17
CA LEU A 329 -5.13 -2.27 15.85
C LEU A 329 -5.25 -2.06 17.36
N SER A 330 -6.25 -2.69 17.98
CA SER A 330 -6.34 -2.78 19.43
C SER A 330 -5.27 -3.76 19.98
N LYS A 331 -5.12 -3.82 21.31
CA LYS A 331 -4.22 -4.81 21.92
C LYS A 331 -4.70 -6.23 21.67
N GLU A 332 -6.02 -6.42 21.67
CA GLU A 332 -6.68 -7.69 21.37
C GLU A 332 -6.38 -8.12 19.92
N ASN A 333 -6.48 -7.19 18.97
CA ASN A 333 -6.10 -7.44 17.58
C ASN A 333 -4.62 -7.82 17.43
N ILE A 334 -3.72 -7.10 18.12
CA ILE A 334 -2.29 -7.41 18.08
C ILE A 334 -2.04 -8.81 18.65
N ASN A 335 -2.64 -9.16 19.78
CA ASN A 335 -2.48 -10.49 20.39
C ASN A 335 -2.99 -11.61 19.47
N GLU A 336 -4.10 -11.37 18.77
CA GLU A 336 -4.63 -12.30 17.76
C GLU A 336 -3.65 -12.49 16.59
N ILE A 337 -3.06 -11.41 16.07
CA ILE A 337 -2.05 -11.49 15.00
C ILE A 337 -0.80 -12.25 15.50
N ILE A 338 -0.38 -12.01 16.74
CA ILE A 338 0.77 -12.71 17.33
C ILE A 338 0.48 -14.20 17.52
N SER A 339 -0.71 -14.60 17.96
CA SER A 339 -1.04 -16.03 18.09
C SER A 339 -1.02 -16.75 16.74
N LEU A 340 -1.40 -16.07 15.65
CA LEU A 340 -1.32 -16.61 14.30
C LEU A 340 0.12 -16.87 13.81
N LEU A 341 1.15 -16.28 14.40
CA LEU A 341 2.55 -16.62 14.12
C LEU A 341 2.94 -17.98 14.70
N GLU A 342 2.35 -18.37 15.83
CA GLU A 342 2.67 -19.61 16.55
C GLU A 342 1.76 -20.77 16.13
N GLU A 343 0.46 -20.51 15.99
CA GLU A 343 -0.57 -21.52 15.75
C GLU A 343 -1.01 -21.58 14.28
N TYR A 344 -1.57 -22.72 13.87
CA TYR A 344 -2.24 -22.87 12.57
C TYR A 344 -3.73 -22.58 12.73
N GLY A 345 -4.33 -21.89 11.77
CA GLY A 345 -5.75 -21.53 11.80
C GLY A 345 -6.25 -21.07 10.43
N ASP A 346 -7.54 -20.70 10.33
CA ASP A 346 -8.15 -20.28 9.07
C ASP A 346 -7.43 -19.08 8.41
N ASN A 347 -6.76 -18.23 9.20
CA ASN A 347 -6.02 -17.05 8.75
C ASN A 347 -4.49 -17.23 8.78
N SER A 348 -3.99 -18.46 8.94
CA SER A 348 -2.53 -18.72 9.06
C SER A 348 -2.13 -20.08 8.52
N THR A 349 -1.19 -20.09 7.58
CA THR A 349 -0.65 -21.31 6.96
C THR A 349 0.87 -21.21 6.78
N SER A 350 1.54 -22.32 6.51
CA SER A 350 2.96 -22.33 6.16
C SER A 350 3.14 -22.88 4.76
N VAL A 351 3.85 -22.13 3.93
CA VAL A 351 4.04 -22.42 2.51
C VAL A 351 5.48 -22.83 2.28
N VAL A 352 5.66 -24.04 1.74
CA VAL A 352 6.99 -24.59 1.40
C VAL A 352 7.53 -23.98 0.12
N PHE A 353 8.84 -24.06 -0.11
CA PHE A 353 9.50 -23.39 -1.24
C PHE A 353 9.00 -23.86 -2.60
N ASP A 354 8.68 -25.15 -2.75
CA ASP A 354 8.15 -25.69 -4.02
C ASP A 354 6.79 -25.09 -4.38
N GLU A 355 5.93 -24.85 -3.37
CA GLU A 355 4.64 -24.19 -3.58
C GLU A 355 4.82 -22.69 -3.90
N LEU A 356 5.77 -22.02 -3.24
CA LEU A 356 6.13 -20.64 -3.58
C LEU A 356 6.64 -20.55 -5.02
N GLU A 357 7.50 -21.48 -5.46
CA GLU A 357 8.01 -21.53 -6.83
C GLU A 357 6.88 -21.70 -7.85
N GLY A 358 5.95 -22.63 -7.61
CA GLY A 358 4.74 -22.82 -8.43
C GLY A 358 3.87 -21.57 -8.54
N ASN A 359 3.92 -20.70 -7.53
CA ASN A 359 3.21 -19.41 -7.48
C ASN A 359 4.08 -18.20 -7.84
N ASN A 360 5.18 -18.40 -8.60
CA ASN A 360 6.10 -17.33 -9.02
C ASN A 360 6.70 -16.52 -7.86
N TYR A 361 6.97 -17.19 -6.74
CA TYR A 361 7.45 -16.61 -5.49
C TYR A 361 6.58 -15.44 -5.01
N ASN A 362 5.27 -15.50 -5.26
CA ASN A 362 4.33 -14.51 -4.74
C ASN A 362 4.22 -14.70 -3.22
N LEU A 363 4.46 -13.65 -2.45
CA LEU A 363 4.48 -13.71 -0.99
C LEU A 363 3.20 -13.16 -0.34
N ASN A 364 2.16 -12.90 -1.13
CA ASN A 364 0.89 -12.40 -0.61
C ASN A 364 0.12 -13.52 0.12
N PRO A 365 -0.11 -13.40 1.44
CA PRO A 365 -0.81 -14.42 2.23
C PRO A 365 -2.19 -14.80 1.69
N LEU A 366 -2.90 -13.85 1.07
CA LEU A 366 -4.24 -14.08 0.52
C LEU A 366 -4.26 -15.13 -0.60
N ASN A 367 -3.15 -15.33 -1.32
CA ASN A 367 -3.07 -16.37 -2.34
C ASN A 367 -3.09 -17.80 -1.78
N TYR A 368 -2.73 -17.95 -0.50
CA TYR A 368 -2.56 -19.25 0.16
C TYR A 368 -3.68 -19.55 1.15
N LEU A 369 -4.30 -18.50 1.71
CA LEU A 369 -5.32 -18.61 2.75
C LEU A 369 -6.75 -18.53 2.21
N ARG A 370 -6.96 -18.00 1.01
CA ARG A 370 -8.29 -18.01 0.40
C ARG A 370 -8.71 -19.45 0.11
N LYS A 371 -9.78 -19.91 0.77
CA LYS A 371 -10.39 -21.21 0.51
C LYS A 371 -10.80 -21.28 -0.96
N LYS A 372 -10.26 -22.25 -1.70
CA LYS A 372 -10.80 -22.59 -3.01
C LYS A 372 -12.23 -23.06 -2.80
N ILE A 373 -13.18 -22.34 -3.39
CA ILE A 373 -14.59 -22.75 -3.36
C ILE A 373 -14.72 -23.92 -4.33
N GLU A 374 -15.00 -25.09 -3.79
CA GLU A 374 -15.26 -26.30 -4.57
C GLU A 374 -16.77 -26.53 -4.69
N PHE A 375 -17.17 -27.19 -5.77
CA PHE A 375 -18.55 -27.57 -6.04
C PHE A 375 -18.60 -29.07 -6.30
N ASP A 376 -19.67 -29.75 -5.87
CA ASP A 376 -19.84 -31.19 -6.09
C ASP A 376 -19.80 -31.57 -7.58
N ASN A 377 -20.23 -30.64 -8.44
CA ASN A 377 -20.18 -30.70 -9.90
C ASN A 377 -19.23 -29.64 -10.49
N GLY A 378 -18.18 -29.31 -9.74
CA GLY A 378 -17.21 -28.29 -10.11
C GLY A 378 -16.19 -28.77 -11.14
N ASP A 379 -15.84 -27.90 -12.08
CA ASP A 379 -14.74 -28.14 -13.01
C ASP A 379 -13.98 -26.85 -13.35
N GLU A 380 -12.79 -26.98 -13.94
CA GLU A 380 -12.00 -25.82 -14.37
C GLU A 380 -12.72 -25.05 -15.49
N PHE A 381 -12.78 -23.72 -15.35
CA PHE A 381 -13.40 -22.84 -16.35
C PHE A 381 -12.83 -23.08 -17.75
N ASN A 382 -11.53 -23.39 -17.85
CA ASN A 382 -10.86 -23.72 -19.10
C ASN A 382 -11.50 -24.87 -19.89
N LYS A 383 -12.20 -25.81 -19.24
CA LYS A 383 -12.84 -26.93 -19.96
C LYS A 383 -14.00 -26.52 -20.86
N ILE A 384 -14.65 -25.39 -20.54
CA ILE A 384 -15.77 -24.88 -21.32
C ILE A 384 -15.38 -23.67 -22.19
N ILE A 385 -14.16 -23.18 -22.07
CA ILE A 385 -13.65 -22.07 -22.89
C ILE A 385 -13.25 -22.63 -24.26
N LYS A 386 -13.96 -22.21 -25.30
CA LYS A 386 -13.59 -22.50 -26.69
C LYS A 386 -12.45 -21.59 -27.17
N ASN A 387 -12.48 -20.32 -26.78
CA ASN A 387 -11.42 -19.36 -27.08
C ASN A 387 -11.39 -18.23 -26.04
N ILE A 388 -10.19 -17.72 -25.74
CA ILE A 388 -10.00 -16.55 -24.88
C ILE A 388 -8.95 -15.62 -25.48
N THR A 389 -9.31 -14.36 -25.69
CA THR A 389 -8.42 -13.32 -26.23
C THR A 389 -8.40 -12.11 -25.30
N ARG A 390 -7.34 -11.30 -25.41
CA ARG A 390 -7.30 -9.97 -24.79
C ARG A 390 -7.92 -8.95 -25.75
N GLY A 391 -8.53 -7.90 -25.22
CA GLY A 391 -8.98 -6.78 -26.04
C GLY A 391 -7.84 -6.02 -26.74
N ALA A 392 -8.21 -5.06 -27.58
CA ALA A 392 -7.30 -4.30 -28.41
C ALA A 392 -6.48 -3.30 -27.58
N HIS A 393 -5.15 -3.40 -27.67
CA HIS A 393 -4.26 -2.36 -27.17
C HIS A 393 -4.07 -1.30 -28.26
N ILE A 394 -4.64 -0.12 -28.03
CA ILE A 394 -4.59 1.02 -28.96
C ILE A 394 -4.02 2.20 -28.19
N ARG A 395 -3.04 2.90 -28.79
CA ARG A 395 -2.48 4.10 -28.17
C ARG A 395 -3.54 5.21 -28.15
N ALA A 396 -3.50 6.06 -27.12
CA ALA A 396 -4.55 7.06 -26.90
C ALA A 396 -4.72 8.01 -28.10
N ASP A 397 -3.63 8.49 -28.68
CA ASP A 397 -3.62 9.36 -29.87
C ASP A 397 -4.27 8.70 -31.09
N GLU A 398 -3.94 7.43 -31.33
CA GLU A 398 -4.56 6.64 -32.39
C GLU A 398 -6.06 6.43 -32.14
N LEU A 399 -6.44 6.06 -30.91
CA LEU A 399 -7.83 5.82 -30.54
C LEU A 399 -8.69 7.09 -30.69
N TYR A 400 -8.20 8.25 -30.26
CA TYR A 400 -8.91 9.52 -30.43
C TYR A 400 -9.16 9.87 -31.90
N SER A 401 -8.24 9.51 -32.80
CA SER A 401 -8.44 9.75 -34.24
C SER A 401 -9.61 8.94 -34.83
N LEU A 402 -9.88 7.77 -34.25
CA LEU A 402 -10.95 6.85 -34.68
C LEU A 402 -12.33 7.24 -34.13
N PHE A 403 -12.43 8.13 -33.15
CA PHE A 403 -13.73 8.52 -32.58
C PHE A 403 -14.62 9.21 -33.61
N SER A 404 -15.90 8.87 -33.56
CA SER A 404 -16.97 9.51 -34.31
C SER A 404 -17.91 10.22 -33.35
N ASP A 405 -18.22 11.48 -33.67
CA ASP A 405 -19.25 12.26 -32.96
C ASP A 405 -20.66 11.86 -33.45
N GLU A 406 -20.75 11.27 -34.64
CA GLU A 406 -21.98 10.75 -35.22
C GLU A 406 -22.14 9.24 -34.93
N PRO A 407 -23.37 8.74 -34.75
CA PRO A 407 -23.63 7.31 -34.59
C PRO A 407 -23.14 6.49 -35.79
N THR A 408 -22.41 5.41 -35.50
CA THR A 408 -21.97 4.42 -36.48
C THR A 408 -22.35 3.01 -36.02
N ASP A 409 -22.18 2.03 -36.90
CA ASP A 409 -22.35 0.61 -36.53
C ASP A 409 -21.19 0.06 -35.69
N ILE A 410 -20.21 0.89 -35.33
CA ILE A 410 -19.01 0.49 -34.62
C ILE A 410 -18.91 1.25 -33.31
N GLN A 411 -18.78 0.52 -32.20
CA GLN A 411 -18.64 1.10 -30.87
C GLN A 411 -17.40 0.56 -30.15
N TYR A 412 -16.86 1.35 -29.22
CA TYR A 412 -15.71 1.00 -28.41
C TYR A 412 -16.12 0.75 -26.95
N LEU A 413 -15.76 -0.43 -26.42
CA LEU A 413 -16.13 -0.87 -25.08
C LEU A 413 -14.97 -0.67 -24.09
N THR A 414 -15.23 0.13 -23.06
CA THR A 414 -14.35 0.39 -21.92
C THR A 414 -14.95 -0.12 -20.60
N ILE A 415 -14.16 -0.08 -19.53
CA ILE A 415 -14.62 -0.47 -18.20
C ILE A 415 -15.80 0.41 -17.74
N SER A 416 -15.80 1.72 -18.03
CA SER A 416 -16.86 2.62 -17.59
C SER A 416 -18.21 2.29 -18.22
N ASP A 417 -18.23 1.63 -19.38
CA ASP A 417 -19.46 1.34 -20.12
C ASP A 417 -20.24 0.14 -19.57
N ILE A 418 -19.67 -0.61 -18.62
CA ILE A 418 -20.36 -1.72 -17.95
C ILE A 418 -20.82 -1.28 -16.56
N GLU A 419 -22.13 -1.30 -16.34
CA GLU A 419 -22.73 -1.04 -15.02
C GLU A 419 -23.85 -2.05 -14.72
N ASP A 420 -23.81 -2.63 -13.51
CA ASP A 420 -24.73 -3.68 -13.05
C ASP A 420 -24.88 -4.84 -14.06
N GLY A 421 -23.77 -5.29 -14.63
CA GLY A 421 -23.74 -6.38 -15.62
C GLY A 421 -24.37 -6.03 -16.97
N ILE A 422 -24.56 -4.75 -17.29
CA ILE A 422 -25.14 -4.28 -18.56
C ILE A 422 -24.16 -3.36 -19.27
N ILE A 423 -23.96 -3.58 -20.57
CA ILE A 423 -23.26 -2.67 -21.46
C ILE A 423 -24.17 -1.46 -21.77
N SER A 424 -23.63 -0.26 -21.60
CA SER A 424 -24.31 0.99 -21.93
C SER A 424 -24.59 1.11 -23.44
N ASP A 425 -25.75 1.65 -23.80
CA ASP A 425 -26.06 1.99 -25.19
C ASP A 425 -25.26 3.24 -25.67
N ASP A 426 -24.79 4.06 -24.73
CA ASP A 426 -24.10 5.34 -24.97
C ASP A 426 -22.57 5.18 -25.15
N MET A 427 -22.10 4.03 -25.65
CA MET A 427 -20.67 3.81 -25.92
C MET A 427 -20.16 4.73 -27.04
N GLN A 428 -18.88 5.10 -26.95
CA GLN A 428 -18.19 5.89 -27.96
C GLN A 428 -18.22 5.19 -29.33
N TYR A 429 -18.70 5.91 -30.35
CA TYR A 429 -18.69 5.44 -31.74
C TYR A 429 -17.30 5.57 -32.37
N LEU A 430 -16.98 4.66 -33.29
CA LEU A 430 -15.78 4.69 -34.10
C LEU A 430 -16.14 4.90 -35.58
N LYS A 431 -15.31 5.67 -36.30
CA LYS A 431 -15.45 5.92 -37.74
C LYS A 431 -15.22 4.65 -38.56
N GLU A 432 -14.19 3.88 -38.18
CA GLU A 432 -13.78 2.65 -38.86
C GLU A 432 -13.02 1.73 -37.89
N ILE A 433 -12.86 0.47 -38.30
CA ILE A 433 -11.96 -0.50 -37.65
C ILE A 433 -10.90 -0.91 -38.66
N GLU A 434 -9.63 -0.66 -38.34
CA GLU A 434 -8.54 -1.21 -39.12
C GLU A 434 -8.55 -2.75 -39.05
N GLY A 435 -8.20 -3.42 -40.15
CA GLY A 435 -8.26 -4.89 -40.27
C GLY A 435 -7.54 -5.65 -39.14
N ARG A 436 -6.46 -5.10 -38.58
CA ARG A 436 -5.71 -5.69 -37.45
C ARG A 436 -6.52 -5.75 -36.16
N TYR A 437 -7.54 -4.91 -35.99
CA TYR A 437 -8.36 -4.82 -34.80
C TYR A 437 -9.66 -5.62 -34.87
N GLU A 438 -10.06 -6.12 -36.04
CA GLU A 438 -11.31 -6.89 -36.19
C GLU A 438 -11.36 -8.13 -35.28
N ARG A 439 -10.22 -8.78 -35.05
CA ARG A 439 -10.12 -9.95 -34.16
C ARG A 439 -10.43 -9.66 -32.68
N TYR A 440 -10.46 -8.39 -32.29
CA TYR A 440 -10.79 -7.93 -30.94
C TYR A 440 -12.23 -7.43 -30.82
N CYS A 441 -13.01 -7.53 -31.91
CA CYS A 441 -14.44 -7.31 -31.82
C CYS A 441 -15.09 -8.48 -31.08
N VAL A 442 -15.87 -8.17 -30.06
CA VAL A 442 -16.61 -9.20 -29.33
C VAL A 442 -17.75 -9.72 -30.22
N LYS A 443 -17.93 -11.05 -30.23
CA LYS A 443 -19.04 -11.71 -30.93
C LYS A 443 -20.26 -11.75 -30.02
N ASP A 444 -21.43 -11.94 -30.62
CA ASP A 444 -22.65 -12.19 -29.87
C ASP A 444 -22.48 -13.37 -28.91
N ARG A 445 -23.00 -13.23 -27.69
CA ARG A 445 -22.99 -14.21 -26.59
C ARG A 445 -21.61 -14.55 -26.01
N ASN A 446 -20.55 -13.87 -26.43
CA ASN A 446 -19.27 -13.93 -25.73
C ASN A 446 -19.36 -13.20 -24.38
N ILE A 447 -18.59 -13.66 -23.40
CA ILE A 447 -18.47 -13.00 -22.10
C ILE A 447 -17.24 -12.09 -22.15
N VAL A 448 -17.38 -10.86 -21.65
CA VAL A 448 -16.25 -9.96 -21.41
C VAL A 448 -16.00 -9.84 -19.91
N ILE A 449 -14.75 -9.96 -19.48
CA ILE A 449 -14.35 -9.85 -18.06
C ILE A 449 -13.19 -8.89 -17.95
N SER A 450 -13.28 -7.88 -17.09
CA SER A 450 -12.20 -6.93 -16.87
C SER A 450 -11.00 -7.64 -16.25
N LYS A 451 -9.85 -7.50 -16.89
CA LYS A 451 -8.56 -7.97 -16.39
C LYS A 451 -8.07 -7.12 -15.24
N ASN A 452 -8.14 -5.80 -15.38
CA ASN A 452 -7.65 -4.83 -14.41
C ASN A 452 -8.82 -3.92 -13.96
N GLY A 453 -8.94 -3.61 -12.67
CA GLY A 453 -9.93 -2.64 -12.21
C GLY A 453 -10.09 -2.57 -10.70
N THR A 454 -10.68 -1.48 -10.19
CA THR A 454 -11.04 -1.38 -8.76
C THR A 454 -12.15 -2.37 -8.38
N SER A 455 -12.97 -2.76 -9.36
CA SER A 455 -13.92 -3.87 -9.28
C SER A 455 -13.81 -4.72 -10.53
N ILE A 456 -14.11 -6.01 -10.40
CA ILE A 456 -14.18 -6.94 -11.53
C ILE A 456 -15.52 -6.70 -12.22
N LYS A 457 -15.48 -6.19 -13.45
CA LYS A 457 -16.66 -6.02 -14.30
C LYS A 457 -16.74 -7.16 -15.30
N HIS A 458 -17.92 -7.74 -15.43
CA HIS A 458 -18.20 -8.75 -16.44
C HIS A 458 -19.62 -8.60 -16.97
N THR A 459 -19.84 -9.10 -18.18
CA THR A 459 -21.17 -9.21 -18.79
C THR A 459 -21.11 -10.11 -20.02
N ILE A 460 -22.27 -10.58 -20.44
CA ILE A 460 -22.46 -11.19 -21.76
C ILE A 460 -22.72 -10.09 -22.81
N ALA A 461 -21.98 -10.12 -23.91
CA ALA A 461 -22.16 -9.20 -25.01
C ALA A 461 -23.35 -9.63 -25.88
N GLU A 462 -24.32 -8.75 -26.06
CA GLU A 462 -25.43 -8.93 -27.00
C GLU A 462 -25.16 -8.02 -28.22
N VAL A 463 -24.71 -8.63 -29.32
CA VAL A 463 -24.21 -7.91 -30.51
C VAL A 463 -25.09 -8.24 -31.70
N LEU A 464 -25.74 -7.22 -32.28
CA LEU A 464 -26.52 -7.38 -33.51
C LEU A 464 -25.59 -7.66 -34.69
N GLU A 465 -26.03 -8.49 -35.65
CA GLU A 465 -25.21 -8.89 -36.82
C GLU A 465 -24.65 -7.70 -37.62
N SER A 466 -25.37 -6.57 -37.66
CA SER A 466 -24.95 -5.37 -38.38
C SER A 466 -23.95 -4.50 -37.60
N LYS A 467 -23.73 -4.77 -36.31
CA LYS A 467 -22.91 -3.96 -35.42
C LYS A 467 -21.59 -4.64 -35.06
N LYS A 468 -20.57 -3.84 -34.75
CA LYS A 468 -19.29 -4.30 -34.20
C LYS A 468 -18.98 -3.56 -32.91
N ILE A 469 -18.53 -4.29 -31.89
CA ILE A 469 -18.08 -3.71 -30.63
C ILE A 469 -16.61 -4.09 -30.44
N LEU A 470 -15.72 -3.10 -30.57
CA LEU A 470 -14.29 -3.25 -30.32
C LEU A 470 -14.01 -3.15 -28.82
N VAL A 471 -13.39 -4.17 -28.23
CA VAL A 471 -13.15 -4.22 -26.78
C VAL A 471 -11.76 -3.70 -26.44
N SER A 472 -11.67 -2.83 -25.43
CA SER A 472 -10.39 -2.32 -24.90
C SER A 472 -9.51 -3.42 -24.28
N ASP A 473 -8.19 -3.20 -24.26
CA ASP A 473 -7.18 -4.12 -23.70
C ASP A 473 -7.34 -4.48 -22.21
N ASN A 474 -8.19 -3.76 -21.50
CA ASN A 474 -8.52 -4.02 -20.11
C ASN A 474 -9.46 -5.21 -19.91
N PHE A 475 -9.89 -5.88 -20.97
CA PHE A 475 -10.77 -7.06 -20.90
C PHE A 475 -10.14 -8.33 -21.47
N TYR A 476 -10.60 -9.46 -20.94
CA TYR A 476 -10.63 -10.73 -21.64
C TYR A 476 -11.97 -10.88 -22.38
N ILE A 477 -11.92 -11.39 -23.60
CA ILE A 477 -13.07 -11.80 -24.42
C ILE A 477 -13.09 -13.33 -24.43
N ILE A 478 -14.18 -13.93 -23.96
CA ILE A 478 -14.29 -15.37 -23.73
C ILE A 478 -15.44 -15.93 -24.57
N GLU A 479 -15.11 -16.84 -25.47
CA GLU A 479 -16.06 -17.64 -26.25
C GLU A 479 -16.25 -18.98 -25.54
N ILE A 480 -17.49 -19.28 -25.12
CA ILE A 480 -17.85 -20.54 -24.44
C ILE A 480 -18.22 -21.59 -25.48
N ASP A 481 -17.82 -22.85 -25.25
CA ASP A 481 -18.33 -23.98 -26.01
C ASP A 481 -19.76 -24.29 -25.56
N GLU A 482 -20.73 -23.88 -26.38
CA GLU A 482 -22.16 -24.04 -26.08
C GLU A 482 -22.62 -25.51 -26.00
N ASN A 483 -21.81 -26.46 -26.48
CA ASN A 483 -22.10 -27.88 -26.28
C ASN A 483 -21.78 -28.35 -24.86
N LEU A 484 -21.00 -27.58 -24.10
CA LEU A 484 -20.56 -27.90 -22.75
C LEU A 484 -21.24 -27.03 -21.70
N ALA A 485 -21.46 -25.74 -22.01
CA ALA A 485 -22.11 -24.82 -21.09
C ALA A 485 -22.92 -23.73 -21.78
N ASN A 486 -24.02 -23.29 -21.15
CA ASN A 486 -24.79 -22.15 -21.62
C ASN A 486 -24.11 -20.82 -21.19
N PRO A 487 -23.76 -19.91 -22.11
CA PRO A 487 -23.10 -18.63 -21.77
C PRO A 487 -23.88 -17.77 -20.77
N TYR A 488 -25.21 -17.74 -20.87
CA TYR A 488 -26.06 -16.98 -19.94
C TYR A 488 -26.13 -17.63 -18.55
N TYR A 489 -25.95 -18.95 -18.45
CA TYR A 489 -25.79 -19.62 -17.16
C TYR A 489 -24.47 -19.24 -16.50
N ILE A 490 -23.37 -19.23 -17.26
CA ILE A 490 -22.06 -18.81 -16.76
C ILE A 490 -22.12 -17.37 -16.26
N GLU A 491 -22.72 -16.46 -17.04
CA GLU A 491 -22.90 -15.07 -16.59
C GLU A 491 -23.79 -14.94 -15.34
N ALA A 492 -24.84 -15.77 -15.22
CA ALA A 492 -25.67 -15.83 -14.02
C ALA A 492 -24.88 -16.31 -12.79
N PHE A 493 -24.00 -17.29 -12.97
CA PHE A 493 -23.09 -17.75 -11.92
C PHE A 493 -22.12 -16.64 -11.50
N LEU A 494 -21.42 -16.00 -12.43
CA LEU A 494 -20.48 -14.91 -12.14
C LEU A 494 -21.16 -13.74 -11.41
N SER A 495 -22.41 -13.43 -11.80
CA SER A 495 -23.25 -12.40 -11.17
C SER A 495 -23.82 -12.79 -9.80
N SER A 496 -23.69 -14.05 -9.38
CA SER A 496 -24.16 -14.52 -8.07
C SER A 496 -23.18 -14.13 -6.96
N LYS A 497 -23.64 -14.17 -5.70
CA LYS A 497 -22.78 -13.92 -4.53
C LYS A 497 -21.56 -14.87 -4.51
N ILE A 498 -21.80 -16.16 -4.75
CA ILE A 498 -20.74 -17.18 -4.74
C ILE A 498 -19.79 -16.99 -5.92
N GLY A 499 -20.30 -16.72 -7.12
CA GLY A 499 -19.45 -16.45 -8.29
C GLY A 499 -18.59 -15.20 -8.12
N SER A 500 -19.13 -14.15 -7.48
CA SER A 500 -18.36 -12.96 -7.10
C SER A 500 -17.23 -13.29 -6.12
N GLU A 501 -17.48 -14.14 -5.12
CA GLU A 501 -16.44 -14.62 -4.19
C GLU A 501 -15.37 -15.45 -4.91
N VAL A 502 -15.77 -16.32 -5.84
CA VAL A 502 -14.85 -17.10 -6.70
C VAL A 502 -13.98 -16.18 -7.56
N LEU A 503 -14.57 -15.21 -8.26
CA LEU A 503 -13.85 -14.23 -9.07
C LEU A 503 -12.87 -13.41 -8.24
N GLN A 504 -13.30 -12.94 -7.06
CA GLN A 504 -12.43 -12.21 -6.14
C GLN A 504 -11.26 -13.08 -5.68
N SER A 505 -11.52 -14.35 -5.36
CA SER A 505 -10.47 -15.29 -4.94
C SER A 505 -9.42 -15.55 -6.02
N THR A 506 -9.83 -15.46 -7.29
CA THR A 506 -8.99 -15.63 -8.49
C THR A 506 -8.19 -14.37 -8.86
N SER A 507 -8.44 -13.24 -8.20
CA SER A 507 -7.80 -11.94 -8.47
C SER A 507 -6.75 -11.57 -7.42
N THR A 508 -5.70 -10.84 -7.82
CA THR A 508 -4.69 -10.30 -6.88
C THR A 508 -5.31 -9.26 -5.96
N SER A 509 -4.92 -9.25 -4.68
CA SER A 509 -5.45 -8.28 -3.74
C SER A 509 -4.72 -6.94 -3.82
N GLY A 510 -5.43 -5.87 -4.16
CA GLY A 510 -4.92 -4.51 -4.12
C GLY A 510 -6.00 -3.51 -4.53
N ARG A 511 -5.70 -2.20 -4.52
CA ARG A 511 -6.66 -1.17 -4.95
C ARG A 511 -7.11 -1.36 -6.41
N ILE A 512 -6.24 -1.94 -7.25
CA ILE A 512 -6.55 -2.38 -8.60
C ILE A 512 -6.38 -3.90 -8.60
N ASN A 513 -7.48 -4.62 -8.70
CA ASN A 513 -7.48 -6.07 -8.87
C ASN A 513 -6.96 -6.39 -10.27
N ASN A 514 -6.13 -7.42 -10.37
CA ASN A 514 -5.69 -7.98 -11.64
C ASN A 514 -6.00 -9.49 -11.64
N ILE A 515 -6.66 -9.96 -12.70
CA ILE A 515 -6.91 -11.39 -12.92
C ILE A 515 -5.92 -11.89 -13.97
N ALA A 516 -5.02 -12.79 -13.57
CA ALA A 516 -4.16 -13.46 -14.54
C ALA A 516 -4.98 -14.46 -15.37
N VAL A 517 -4.70 -14.55 -16.67
CA VAL A 517 -5.44 -15.44 -17.58
C VAL A 517 -5.36 -16.91 -17.16
N ASP A 518 -4.22 -17.35 -16.62
CA ASP A 518 -4.03 -18.73 -16.18
C ASP A 518 -4.82 -19.05 -14.91
N GLU A 519 -4.97 -18.07 -14.01
CA GLU A 519 -5.80 -18.22 -12.81
C GLU A 519 -7.29 -18.20 -13.16
N LEU A 520 -7.71 -17.32 -14.09
CA LEU A 520 -9.07 -17.32 -14.63
C LEU A 520 -9.43 -18.67 -15.24
N LYS A 521 -8.50 -19.30 -15.95
CA LYS A 521 -8.69 -20.62 -16.56
C LYS A 521 -8.85 -21.75 -15.53
N LYS A 522 -8.11 -21.70 -14.43
CA LYS A 522 -8.16 -22.71 -13.35
C LYS A 522 -9.31 -22.49 -12.36
N MET A 523 -10.03 -21.37 -12.47
CA MET A 523 -11.18 -21.05 -11.65
C MET A 523 -12.19 -22.20 -11.67
N CYS A 524 -12.59 -22.69 -10.49
CA CYS A 524 -13.59 -23.74 -10.38
C CYS A 524 -14.99 -23.15 -10.61
N ILE A 525 -15.77 -23.76 -11.49
CA ILE A 525 -17.14 -23.36 -11.80
C ILE A 525 -18.09 -24.56 -11.67
N PRO A 526 -19.32 -24.36 -11.16
CA PRO A 526 -20.32 -25.42 -11.14
C PRO A 526 -20.80 -25.71 -12.57
N LEU A 527 -20.83 -26.98 -12.95
CA LEU A 527 -21.29 -27.44 -14.26
C LEU A 527 -22.39 -28.50 -14.11
N PRO A 528 -23.63 -28.10 -13.75
CA PRO A 528 -24.78 -29.00 -13.72
C PRO A 528 -25.17 -29.40 -15.16
N SER A 529 -26.19 -30.25 -15.30
CA SER A 529 -26.63 -30.67 -16.63
C SER A 529 -27.05 -29.48 -17.51
N LEU A 530 -26.87 -29.56 -18.83
CA LEU A 530 -27.28 -28.49 -19.75
C LEU A 530 -28.78 -28.12 -19.59
N ALA A 531 -29.63 -29.08 -19.22
CA ALA A 531 -31.04 -28.83 -18.95
C ALA A 531 -31.23 -27.87 -17.76
N GLU A 532 -30.53 -28.10 -16.65
CA GLU A 532 -30.55 -27.23 -15.48
C GLU A 532 -29.90 -25.87 -15.77
N GLN A 533 -28.78 -25.85 -16.50
CA GLN A 533 -28.14 -24.61 -16.94
C GLN A 533 -29.11 -23.76 -17.77
N ASN A 534 -29.85 -24.37 -18.70
CA ASN A 534 -30.82 -23.67 -19.55
C ASN A 534 -31.99 -23.08 -18.73
N GLN A 535 -32.47 -23.78 -17.68
CA GLN A 535 -33.50 -23.26 -16.80
C GLN A 535 -33.04 -22.00 -16.07
N ILE A 536 -31.82 -22.02 -15.51
CA ILE A 536 -31.22 -20.88 -14.82
C ILE A 536 -30.95 -19.74 -15.80
N ALA A 537 -30.41 -20.05 -16.98
CA ALA A 537 -30.12 -19.08 -18.04
C ALA A 537 -31.38 -18.31 -18.48
N GLU A 538 -32.51 -19.00 -18.69
CA GLU A 538 -33.76 -18.35 -19.05
C GLU A 538 -34.32 -17.46 -17.93
N ALA A 539 -34.24 -17.92 -16.67
CA ALA A 539 -34.61 -17.09 -15.52
C ALA A 539 -33.73 -15.84 -15.42
N TYR A 540 -32.42 -15.98 -15.61
CA TYR A 540 -31.46 -14.88 -15.62
C TYR A 540 -31.74 -13.89 -16.75
N LYS A 541 -31.92 -14.36 -17.99
CA LYS A 541 -32.27 -13.52 -19.15
C LYS A 541 -33.55 -12.74 -18.93
N ALA A 542 -34.58 -13.36 -18.36
CA ALA A 542 -35.84 -12.68 -18.05
C ALA A 542 -35.62 -11.53 -17.04
N LYS A 543 -34.79 -11.74 -16.02
CA LYS A 543 -34.43 -10.71 -15.03
C LYS A 543 -33.53 -9.63 -15.62
N LEU A 544 -32.59 -9.98 -16.48
CA LEU A 544 -31.73 -9.02 -17.18
C LEU A 544 -32.57 -8.10 -18.08
N LYS A 545 -33.55 -8.66 -18.82
CA LYS A 545 -34.50 -7.88 -19.62
C LYS A 545 -35.33 -6.93 -18.77
N GLN A 546 -35.82 -7.39 -17.61
CA GLN A 546 -36.52 -6.55 -16.64
C GLN A 546 -35.63 -5.42 -16.14
N LEU A 547 -34.37 -5.71 -15.79
CA LEU A 547 -33.40 -4.73 -15.30
C LEU A 547 -33.08 -3.67 -16.35
N LYS A 548 -32.85 -4.05 -17.62
CA LYS A 548 -32.66 -3.12 -18.74
C LYS A 548 -33.85 -2.17 -18.89
N GLY A 549 -35.08 -2.68 -18.81
CA GLY A 549 -36.30 -1.87 -18.86
C GLY A 549 -36.39 -0.86 -17.70
N LEU A 550 -36.07 -1.29 -16.48
CA LEU A 550 -36.06 -0.41 -15.30
C LEU A 550 -34.99 0.68 -15.39
N LYS A 551 -33.77 0.34 -15.86
CA LYS A 551 -32.70 1.33 -16.07
C LYS A 551 -33.09 2.39 -17.10
N LYS A 552 -33.74 2.00 -18.20
CA LYS A 552 -34.25 2.94 -19.20
C LYS A 552 -35.28 3.91 -18.61
N ASN A 553 -36.23 3.39 -17.83
CA ASN A 553 -37.21 4.24 -17.13
C ASN A 553 -36.54 5.19 -16.13
N LEU A 554 -35.53 4.72 -15.39
CA LEU A 554 -34.77 5.54 -14.46
C LEU A 554 -34.04 6.69 -15.18
N LYS A 555 -33.45 6.44 -16.35
CA LYS A 555 -32.81 7.47 -17.19
C LYS A 555 -33.84 8.54 -17.61
N ILE A 556 -35.00 8.12 -18.12
CA ILE A 556 -36.10 9.02 -18.51
C ILE A 556 -36.50 9.93 -17.35
N VAL A 557 -36.76 9.36 -16.16
CA VAL A 557 -37.16 10.15 -14.98
C VAL A 557 -36.05 11.12 -14.54
N LYS A 558 -34.78 10.72 -14.61
CA LYS A 558 -33.65 11.61 -14.30
C LYS A 558 -33.56 12.78 -15.27
N ASP A 559 -33.76 12.53 -16.56
CA ASP A 559 -33.75 13.56 -17.59
C ASP A 559 -34.92 14.54 -17.38
N GLU A 560 -36.12 14.02 -17.08
CA GLU A 560 -37.29 14.83 -16.74
C GLU A 560 -37.04 15.73 -15.53
N LEU A 561 -36.47 15.19 -14.44
CA LEU A 561 -36.09 15.97 -13.25
C LEU A 561 -35.12 17.10 -13.60
N GLY A 562 -34.13 16.85 -14.46
CA GLY A 562 -33.20 17.87 -14.94
C GLY A 562 -33.86 18.99 -15.75
N MET A 563 -35.02 18.73 -16.36
CA MET A 563 -35.79 19.69 -17.14
C MET A 563 -36.83 20.47 -16.34
N ILE A 564 -37.07 20.14 -15.06
CA ILE A 564 -38.08 20.81 -14.21
C ILE A 564 -37.74 22.27 -13.94
N PHE A 565 -36.45 22.59 -13.76
CA PHE A 565 -36.01 23.96 -13.52
C PHE A 565 -35.63 24.62 -14.84
N LYS A 566 -36.46 25.57 -15.32
CA LYS A 566 -36.20 26.39 -16.52
C LYS A 566 -36.05 27.86 -16.10
N ILE A 567 -34.96 28.51 -16.53
CA ILE A 567 -34.78 29.98 -16.51
C ILE A 567 -35.23 30.53 -17.85
#